data_AF-A0A9P0MGM8-F1
#
_entry.id   AF-A0A9P0MGM8-F1
#
_cell.length_a   1.000
_cell.length_b   1.000
_cell.length_c   1.000
_cell.angle_alpha   90.00
_cell.angle_beta   90.00
_cell.angle_gamma   90.00
#
_symmetry.space_group_name_H-M   'P 1'
#
loop_
_entity.id
_entity.type
_entity.pdbx_description
1 polymer ?
#
loop_
_entity_poly.entity_id
_entity_poly.type
_entity_poly.pdbx_seq_one_letter_code
_entity_poly.pdbx_strand_id
1 'polypeptide(L)'
;MSVYIYNVSALFLKRSTSPGCLIHAAASELHLDGSILKNARSLLVTMNLIDAEIKVLAHADYNQKEARLAEFSFGMSVETVLVAQGPLSVEKLDVKMSCTSVIINTGFYNLAHQGSKKTEVTTPCSYYKDEDIFRGFYQLYQR
;
A
#
# COMPACT_ATOMS: atom_id res chain seq x y z
N MET A 1 5.01 4.65 -24.32
CA MET A 1 3.55 4.67 -24.02
C MET A 1 3.45 5.20 -22.62
N SER A 2 2.72 6.28 -22.43
CA SER A 2 2.60 6.91 -21.12
C SER A 2 1.15 6.90 -20.64
N VAL A 3 0.98 6.64 -19.35
CA VAL A 3 -0.29 6.63 -18.64
C VAL A 3 -0.19 7.65 -17.52
N TYR A 4 -1.15 8.56 -17.47
CA TYR A 4 -1.26 9.58 -16.45
C TYR A 4 -2.60 9.40 -15.76
N ILE A 5 -2.54 9.14 -14.45
CA ILE A 5 -3.72 9.01 -13.61
C ILE A 5 -3.72 10.15 -12.61
N TYR A 6 -4.78 10.93 -12.66
CA TYR A 6 -5.03 12.00 -11.71
C TYR A 6 -6.08 11.53 -10.70
N ASN A 7 -5.77 11.66 -9.42
CA ASN A 7 -6.67 11.47 -8.29
C ASN A 7 -7.35 10.09 -8.27
N VAL A 8 -6.65 9.11 -7.71
CA VAL A 8 -7.25 7.83 -7.30
C VAL A 8 -7.55 7.91 -5.82
N SER A 9 -8.73 7.47 -5.41
CA SER A 9 -9.03 7.25 -3.99
C SER A 9 -9.84 5.97 -3.80
N ALA A 10 -9.63 5.32 -2.66
CA ALA A 10 -10.32 4.13 -2.25
C ALA A 10 -10.68 4.21 -0.77
N LEU A 11 -11.88 3.76 -0.42
CA LEU A 11 -12.39 3.76 0.94
C LEU A 11 -12.85 2.35 1.30
N PHE A 12 -12.34 1.82 2.41
CA PHE A 12 -12.68 0.51 2.92
C PHE A 12 -13.25 0.63 4.33
N LEU A 13 -14.45 0.07 4.52
CA LEU A 13 -15.17 0.03 5.78
C LEU A 13 -15.22 -1.40 6.29
N LYS A 14 -14.49 -1.69 7.37
CA LYS A 14 -14.55 -2.98 8.06
C LYS A 14 -15.50 -2.89 9.25
N ARG A 15 -16.68 -3.49 9.10
CA ARG A 15 -17.76 -3.47 10.11
C ARG A 15 -17.83 -4.72 10.99
N SER A 16 -17.07 -5.77 10.66
CA SER A 16 -17.14 -7.07 11.35
C SER A 16 -16.42 -7.11 12.70
N THR A 17 -15.68 -6.06 13.05
CA THR A 17 -14.99 -5.90 14.33
C THR A 17 -15.60 -4.71 15.06
N SER A 18 -16.02 -4.87 16.31
CA SER A 18 -16.26 -3.74 17.21
C SER A 18 -14.97 -3.47 17.97
N PRO A 19 -14.40 -2.25 17.92
CA PRO A 19 -14.83 -1.09 17.13
C PRO A 19 -14.49 -1.21 15.64
N GLY A 20 -15.33 -0.63 14.77
CA GLY A 20 -15.14 -0.64 13.31
C GLY A 20 -13.90 0.14 12.86
N CYS A 21 -13.41 -0.16 11.65
CA CYS A 21 -12.25 0.52 11.06
C CYS A 21 -12.57 1.07 9.67
N LEU A 22 -12.14 2.31 9.41
CA LEU A 22 -12.19 2.99 8.13
C LEU A 22 -10.75 3.14 7.60
N ILE A 23 -10.50 2.68 6.38
CA ILE A 23 -9.24 2.89 5.69
C ILE A 23 -9.54 3.75 4.45
N HIS A 24 -8.85 4.87 4.32
CA HIS A 24 -8.86 5.73 3.15
C HIS A 24 -7.47 5.72 2.54
N ALA A 25 -7.36 5.46 1.25
CA ALA A 25 -6.12 5.56 0.50
C ALA A 25 -6.36 6.47 -0.70
N ALA A 26 -5.49 7.44 -0.92
CA ALA A 26 -5.57 8.34 -2.07
C ALA A 26 -4.20 8.60 -2.68
N ALA A 27 -4.18 8.93 -3.96
CA ALA A 27 -3.01 9.26 -4.76
C ALA A 27 -3.40 10.34 -5.78
N SER A 28 -2.70 11.46 -5.81
CA SER A 28 -3.09 12.61 -6.64
C SER A 28 -2.52 12.56 -8.05
N GLU A 29 -1.26 12.16 -8.21
CA GLU A 29 -0.59 12.14 -9.52
C GLU A 29 0.29 10.89 -9.65
N LEU A 30 -0.15 9.98 -10.52
CA LEU A 30 0.56 8.75 -10.88
C LEU A 30 0.91 8.79 -12.38
N HIS A 31 2.20 8.84 -12.67
CA HIS A 31 2.75 8.83 -14.02
C HIS A 31 3.45 7.50 -14.26
N LEU A 32 3.11 6.82 -15.34
CA LEU A 32 3.78 5.61 -15.79
C LEU A 32 4.22 5.82 -17.24
N ASP A 33 5.51 5.69 -17.53
CA ASP A 33 6.04 5.75 -18.89
C ASP A 33 6.89 4.52 -19.19
N GLY A 34 6.79 4.06 -20.44
CA GLY A 34 7.54 2.95 -20.98
C GLY A 34 8.17 3.32 -22.31
N SER A 35 9.49 3.17 -22.40
CA SER A 35 10.27 3.47 -23.61
C SER A 35 11.21 2.33 -23.97
N ILE A 36 11.33 2.08 -25.27
CA ILE A 36 12.22 1.05 -25.80
C ILE A 36 13.65 1.60 -25.87
N LEU A 37 14.59 0.88 -25.28
CA LEU A 37 16.01 1.22 -25.31
C LEU A 37 16.74 0.48 -26.44
N LYS A 38 17.74 1.16 -27.02
CA LYS A 38 18.80 0.71 -27.96
C LYS A 38 18.40 -0.27 -29.08
N ASN A 39 17.93 -1.47 -28.76
CA ASN A 39 17.75 -2.60 -29.69
C ASN A 39 16.40 -3.33 -29.57
N ALA A 40 15.33 -2.72 -29.05
CA ALA A 40 14.02 -3.37 -28.81
C ALA A 40 14.01 -4.58 -27.86
N ARG A 41 15.20 -4.97 -27.36
CA ARG A 41 15.38 -6.01 -26.35
C ARG A 41 15.31 -5.48 -24.93
N SER A 42 15.34 -4.16 -24.75
CA SER A 42 15.29 -3.55 -23.42
C SER A 42 14.16 -2.52 -23.37
N LEU A 43 13.42 -2.51 -22.26
CA LEU A 43 12.33 -1.58 -21.98
C LEU A 43 12.65 -0.84 -20.68
N LEU A 44 12.78 0.47 -20.75
CA LEU A 44 12.81 1.34 -19.58
C LEU A 44 11.37 1.63 -19.18
N VAL A 45 11.02 1.33 -17.94
CA VAL A 45 9.74 1.67 -17.35
C VAL A 45 9.98 2.57 -16.14
N THR A 46 9.31 3.71 -16.12
CA THR A 46 9.38 4.69 -15.03
C THR A 46 7.98 4.89 -14.47
N MET A 47 7.83 4.77 -13.14
CA MET A 47 6.61 5.08 -12.41
C MET A 47 6.92 6.18 -11.41
N ASN A 48 6.17 7.27 -11.42
CA ASN A 48 6.25 8.34 -10.44
C ASN A 48 4.88 8.53 -9.79
N LEU A 49 4.84 8.43 -8.47
CA LEU A 49 3.72 8.71 -7.62
C LEU A 49 4.11 9.93 -6.78
N ILE A 50 3.52 11.09 -7.08
CA ILE A 50 4.00 12.35 -6.51
C ILE A 50 3.52 12.53 -5.07
N ASP A 51 2.24 12.28 -4.84
CA ASP A 51 1.63 12.38 -3.51
C ASP A 51 0.58 11.28 -3.34
N ALA A 52 0.77 10.50 -2.29
CA ALA A 52 -0.11 9.44 -1.85
C ALA A 52 -0.31 9.52 -0.34
N GLU A 53 -1.54 9.30 0.11
CA GLU A 53 -1.90 9.27 1.52
C GLU A 53 -2.68 8.00 1.85
N ILE A 54 -2.44 7.47 3.05
CA ILE A 54 -3.20 6.38 3.64
C ILE A 54 -3.60 6.82 5.03
N LYS A 55 -4.91 6.87 5.29
CA LYS A 55 -5.50 7.21 6.58
C LYS A 55 -6.27 6.01 7.11
N VAL A 56 -5.98 5.63 8.34
CA VAL A 56 -6.67 4.56 9.08
C VAL A 56 -7.32 5.17 10.30
N LEU A 57 -8.65 5.11 10.35
CA LEU A 57 -9.46 5.59 11.45
C LEU A 57 -10.18 4.40 12.10
N ALA A 58 -9.74 4.02 13.29
CA ALA A 58 -10.45 3.03 14.11
C ALA A 58 -11.41 3.75 15.06
N HIS A 59 -12.65 3.25 15.09
CA HIS A 59 -13.70 3.80 15.93
C HIS A 59 -13.36 3.67 17.41
N ALA A 60 -13.89 4.60 18.21
CA ALA A 60 -13.78 4.59 19.65
C ALA A 60 -14.68 3.45 20.19
N ASP A 61 -14.13 2.54 21.00
CA ASP A 61 -14.95 1.49 21.64
C ASP A 61 -15.66 2.07 22.88
N TYR A 62 -16.69 1.40 23.40
CA TYR A 62 -17.45 1.82 24.59
C TYR A 62 -16.54 2.15 25.80
N ASN A 63 -15.38 1.48 25.89
CA ASN A 63 -14.39 1.67 26.96
C ASN A 63 -13.31 2.73 26.64
N GLN A 64 -13.20 3.22 25.41
CA GLN A 64 -12.19 4.20 24.99
C GLN A 64 -12.86 5.40 24.33
N LYS A 65 -12.74 6.57 24.95
CA LYS A 65 -13.45 7.80 24.54
C LYS A 65 -12.89 8.49 23.30
N GLU A 66 -11.76 8.04 22.76
CA GLU A 66 -11.05 8.71 21.66
C GLU A 66 -10.97 7.84 20.41
N ALA A 67 -11.27 8.45 19.26
CA ALA A 67 -11.03 7.84 17.96
C ALA A 67 -9.53 7.71 17.70
N ARG A 68 -9.12 6.61 17.08
CA ARG A 68 -7.70 6.32 16.84
C ARG A 68 -7.39 6.57 15.36
N LEU A 69 -6.43 7.44 15.09
CA LEU A 69 -6.04 7.83 13.74
C LEU A 69 -4.56 7.50 13.51
N ALA A 70 -4.28 6.90 12.35
CA ALA A 70 -2.96 6.85 11.76
C ALA A 70 -3.05 7.38 10.33
N GLU A 71 -2.09 8.22 9.94
CA GLU A 71 -1.95 8.77 8.60
C GLU A 71 -0.51 8.58 8.14
N PHE A 72 -0.36 8.19 6.89
CA PHE A 72 0.91 7.95 6.24
C PHE A 72 0.86 8.56 4.85
N SER A 73 1.74 9.52 4.59
CA SER A 73 1.80 10.21 3.31
C SER A 73 3.20 10.09 2.71
N PHE A 74 3.29 9.88 1.40
CA PHE A 74 4.55 9.65 0.72
C PHE A 74 4.45 9.91 -0.79
N GLY A 75 5.60 10.23 -1.39
CA GLY A 75 5.84 10.11 -2.82
C GLY A 75 6.78 8.93 -3.11
N MET A 76 6.69 8.36 -4.30
CA MET A 76 7.51 7.24 -4.73
C MET A 76 7.90 7.38 -6.21
N SER A 77 9.13 7.04 -6.54
CA SER A 77 9.63 6.94 -7.92
C SER A 77 10.28 5.58 -8.11
N VAL A 78 9.90 4.88 -9.17
CA VAL A 78 10.42 3.57 -9.55
C VAL A 78 10.95 3.67 -10.98
N GLU A 79 12.19 3.25 -11.18
CA GLU A 79 12.79 3.10 -12.50
C GLU A 79 13.23 1.65 -12.67
N THR A 80 12.78 0.98 -13.74
CA THR A 80 13.20 -0.38 -14.03
C THR A 80 13.59 -0.54 -15.50
N VAL A 81 14.62 -1.34 -15.73
CA VAL A 81 15.01 -1.78 -17.08
C VAL A 81 14.67 -3.25 -17.18
N LEU A 82 13.80 -3.59 -18.13
CA LEU A 82 13.40 -4.96 -18.43
C LEU A 82 14.09 -5.41 -19.71
N VAL A 83 14.49 -6.68 -19.80
CA VAL A 83 15.18 -7.24 -20.95
C VAL A 83 14.47 -8.48 -21.48
N ALA A 84 14.35 -8.59 -22.80
CA ALA A 84 13.74 -9.71 -23.52
C ALA A 84 14.81 -10.48 -24.32
N GLN A 85 15.65 -11.25 -23.63
CA GLN A 85 16.56 -12.25 -24.23
C GLN A 85 15.97 -13.68 -24.11
N GLY A 86 14.65 -13.78 -23.98
CA GLY A 86 13.90 -14.95 -23.54
C GLY A 86 12.60 -14.47 -22.87
N PRO A 87 12.14 -15.11 -21.78
CA PRO A 87 11.17 -14.50 -20.88
C PRO A 87 11.65 -13.12 -20.41
N LEU A 88 10.72 -12.19 -20.19
CA LEU A 88 11.04 -10.85 -19.73
C LEU A 88 11.74 -10.93 -18.35
N SER A 89 12.94 -10.34 -18.23
CA SER A 89 13.72 -10.29 -17.00
C SER A 89 13.96 -8.84 -16.55
N VAL A 90 14.18 -8.64 -15.25
CA VAL A 90 14.55 -7.34 -14.68
C VAL A 90 16.08 -7.23 -14.71
N GLU A 91 16.61 -6.26 -15.45
CA GLU A 91 18.03 -5.92 -15.48
C GLU A 91 18.39 -4.90 -14.39
N LYS A 92 17.53 -3.89 -14.20
CA LYS A 92 17.71 -2.84 -13.18
C LYS A 92 16.38 -2.53 -12.50
N LEU A 93 16.43 -2.28 -11.20
CA LEU A 93 15.33 -1.74 -10.41
C LEU A 93 15.90 -0.69 -9.43
N ASP A 94 15.43 0.54 -9.56
CA ASP A 94 15.71 1.65 -8.64
C ASP A 94 14.38 2.11 -8.03
N VAL A 95 14.34 2.21 -6.70
CA VAL A 95 13.15 2.63 -5.96
C VAL A 95 13.56 3.75 -5.03
N LYS A 96 12.88 4.88 -5.14
CA LYS A 96 13.06 6.06 -4.32
C LYS A 96 11.75 6.45 -3.68
N MET A 97 11.80 6.83 -2.42
CA MET A 97 10.67 7.31 -1.67
C MET A 97 10.99 8.70 -1.13
N SER A 98 10.04 9.63 -1.21
CA SER A 98 10.22 11.04 -0.86
C SER A 98 9.04 11.55 -0.04
N CYS A 99 9.23 12.69 0.63
CA CYS A 99 8.16 13.41 1.34
C CYS A 99 7.35 12.55 2.32
N THR A 100 8.02 11.59 2.97
CA THR A 100 7.37 10.66 3.90
C THR A 100 6.97 11.39 5.19
N SER A 101 5.68 11.40 5.50
CA SER A 101 5.11 11.91 6.74
C SER A 101 4.28 10.82 7.41
N VAL A 102 4.37 10.73 8.73
CA VAL A 102 3.60 9.77 9.53
C VAL A 102 2.98 10.50 10.71
N ILE A 103 1.67 10.43 10.85
CA ILE A 103 0.93 10.98 11.98
C ILE A 103 0.24 9.81 12.68
N ILE A 104 0.59 9.55 13.92
CA ILE A 104 -0.02 8.48 14.72
C ILE A 104 -0.53 9.12 16.01
N ASN A 105 -1.83 9.03 16.25
CA ASN A 105 -2.39 9.43 17.53
C ASN A 105 -2.04 8.38 18.60
N THR A 106 -1.79 8.82 19.83
CA THR A 106 -1.55 8.00 21.04
C THR A 106 -2.51 6.81 21.17
N GLY A 107 -3.79 6.98 20.85
CA GLY A 107 -4.79 5.91 20.85
C GLY A 107 -4.47 4.77 19.87
N PHE A 108 -3.91 5.08 18.70
CA PHE A 108 -3.49 4.09 17.69
C PHE A 108 -2.16 3.42 18.08
N TYR A 109 -1.22 4.19 18.64
CA TYR A 109 0.04 3.65 19.18
C TYR A 109 -0.20 2.56 20.24
N ASN A 110 -1.16 2.78 21.14
CA ASN A 110 -1.53 1.84 22.19
C ASN A 110 -2.19 0.56 21.65
N LEU A 111 -2.91 0.62 20.53
CA LEU A 111 -3.49 -0.56 19.87
C LEU A 111 -2.39 -1.49 19.33
N ALA A 112 -1.38 -0.93 18.68
CA ALA A 112 -0.23 -1.68 18.17
C ALA A 112 0.59 -2.33 19.31
N HIS A 113 0.68 -1.67 20.47
CA HIS A 113 1.40 -2.16 21.65
C HIS A 113 0.60 -3.12 22.53
N GLN A 114 -0.72 -3.09 22.51
CA GLN A 114 -1.55 -4.08 23.23
C GLN A 114 -1.53 -5.45 22.55
N GLY A 115 -1.31 -5.50 21.23
CA GLY A 115 -1.07 -6.77 20.51
C GLY A 115 0.26 -7.46 20.87
N SER A 116 1.19 -6.79 21.54
CA SER A 116 2.53 -7.33 21.85
C SER A 116 2.74 -7.75 23.31
N LYS A 117 1.74 -7.60 24.20
CA LYS A 117 1.77 -8.15 25.56
C LYS A 117 0.98 -9.47 25.63
N LYS A 118 1.74 -10.58 25.69
CA LYS A 118 1.35 -12.01 25.82
C LYS A 118 -0.02 -12.29 26.46
N THR A 119 -0.80 -13.16 25.80
CA THR A 119 -1.61 -14.17 26.49
C THR A 119 -1.25 -15.54 25.90
N GLU A 120 -0.65 -16.40 26.72
CA GLU A 120 -0.61 -17.85 26.48
C GLU A 120 -2.05 -18.37 26.54
N VAL A 121 -2.71 -18.48 25.39
CA VAL A 121 -3.85 -19.38 25.20
C VAL A 121 -3.62 -20.12 23.88
N THR A 122 -3.58 -21.43 24.00
CA THR A 122 -3.36 -22.42 22.94
C THR A 122 -4.46 -22.31 21.87
N THR A 123 -4.22 -21.54 20.82
CA THR A 123 -4.70 -21.79 19.45
C THR A 123 -3.97 -20.83 18.51
N PRO A 124 -3.48 -21.31 17.35
CA PRO A 124 -2.39 -20.67 16.65
C PRO A 124 -2.86 -19.38 15.99
N CYS A 125 -2.18 -18.28 16.31
CA CYS A 125 -2.16 -17.11 15.44
C CYS A 125 -1.79 -17.57 14.04
N SER A 126 -2.76 -17.58 13.13
CA SER A 126 -2.46 -17.70 11.72
C SER A 126 -1.63 -16.48 11.36
N TYR A 127 -0.34 -16.70 11.12
CA TYR A 127 0.39 -15.97 10.11
C TYR A 127 -0.57 -15.71 8.96
N TYR A 128 -0.97 -14.45 8.73
CA TYR A 128 -1.51 -14.10 7.43
C TYR A 128 -0.38 -14.36 6.46
N LYS A 129 -0.45 -15.51 5.80
CA LYS A 129 0.40 -15.78 4.65
C LYS A 129 0.18 -14.65 3.67
N ASP A 130 1.28 -14.21 3.09
CA ASP A 130 1.46 -13.22 2.04
C ASP A 130 0.56 -13.41 0.77
N GLU A 131 -0.43 -14.29 0.80
CA GLU A 131 -1.20 -14.71 -0.38
C GLU A 131 -2.62 -14.12 -0.46
N ASP A 132 -3.18 -13.57 0.62
CA ASP A 132 -4.57 -13.13 0.63
C ASP A 132 -4.78 -11.65 0.20
N ILE A 133 -3.72 -10.83 0.26
CA ILE A 133 -3.79 -9.44 -0.24
C ILE A 133 -3.74 -9.42 -1.77
N PHE A 134 -2.94 -10.30 -2.39
CA PHE A 134 -2.80 -10.35 -3.85
C PHE A 134 -3.96 -11.06 -4.55
N ARG A 135 -4.71 -11.93 -3.86
CA ARG A 135 -5.92 -12.57 -4.43
C ARG A 135 -7.03 -11.58 -4.79
N GLY A 136 -7.15 -10.47 -4.06
CA GLY A 136 -8.13 -9.42 -4.35
C GLY A 136 -7.87 -8.69 -5.68
N PHE A 137 -6.61 -8.56 -6.08
CA PHE A 137 -6.24 -7.91 -7.34
C PHE A 137 -6.29 -8.87 -8.54
N TYR A 138 -6.00 -10.16 -8.35
CA TYR A 138 -6.06 -11.15 -9.44
C TYR A 138 -7.47 -11.43 -9.96
N GLN A 139 -8.52 -11.25 -9.16
CA GLN A 139 -9.91 -11.44 -9.61
C GLN A 139 -10.46 -10.29 -10.47
N LEU A 140 -9.79 -9.13 -10.51
CA LEU A 140 -10.17 -7.99 -11.35
C LEU A 140 -9.58 -8.08 -12.77
N TYR A 141 -8.66 -9.01 -13.03
CA TYR A 141 -7.97 -9.15 -14.32
C TYR A 141 -8.46 -10.34 -15.19
N GLN A 142 -9.49 -11.07 -14.75
CA GLN A 142 -10.14 -12.16 -15.53
C GLN A 142 -11.62 -11.91 -15.81
N ARG A 143 -12.02 -10.67 -16.11
CA ARG A 143 -13.34 -10.39 -16.64
C ARG A 143 -13.28 -9.67 -17.97
#